data_AF-A0A2I0NV87-F1
#
_entry.id   AF-A0A2I0NV87-F1
#
_cell.length_a   1.000
_cell.length_b   1.000
_cell.length_c   1.000
_cell.angle_alpha   90.00
_cell.angle_beta   90.00
_cell.angle_gamma   90.00
#
_symmetry.space_group_name_H-M   'P 1'
#
loop_
_entity.id
_entity.type
_entity.pdbx_description
1 polymer ?
#
loop_
_entity_poly.entity_id
_entity_poly.type
_entity_poly.pdbx_seq_one_letter_code
_entity_poly.pdbx_strand_id
1 'polypeptide(L)'
;IRHGPGIDARIERSFDLPESLYSVSFGPIHTPTVLGSVSQMEQVSSAFPSRSPSDAWDFFTISKQFAERSGLMTDTVKKVIHCCDKENIPSGMTMLGDGVFAYGRKAREVLSRFGEVYEFRISPSGPRIIEDLA
;
A
#
# COMPACT_ATOMS: atom_id res chain seq x y z
N ILE A 1 -1.56 -8.98 9.06
CA ILE A 1 -2.57 -8.23 9.84
C ILE A 1 -2.08 -8.06 11.27
N ARG A 2 -2.18 -6.86 11.86
CA ARG A 2 -1.84 -6.60 13.28
C ARG A 2 -3.15 -6.43 14.07
N HIS A 3 -3.33 -7.17 15.16
CA HIS A 3 -4.59 -7.18 15.93
C HIS A 3 -4.61 -6.24 17.15
N GLY A 4 -3.63 -5.35 17.28
CA GLY A 4 -3.54 -4.41 18.38
C GLY A 4 -2.44 -3.36 18.16
N PRO A 5 -2.37 -2.33 19.02
CA PRO A 5 -1.29 -1.35 18.99
C PRO A 5 0.00 -1.91 19.58
N GLY A 6 1.14 -1.25 19.29
CA GLY A 6 2.43 -1.58 19.91
C GLY A 6 3.18 -2.74 19.26
N ILE A 7 4.42 -2.96 19.72
CA ILE A 7 5.33 -4.00 19.20
C ILE A 7 4.91 -5.42 19.61
N ASP A 8 4.18 -5.55 20.72
CA ASP A 8 3.72 -6.83 21.28
C ASP A 8 2.39 -7.31 20.68
N ALA A 9 1.76 -6.50 19.82
CA ALA A 9 0.52 -6.89 19.17
C ALA A 9 0.69 -8.18 18.37
N ARG A 10 -0.28 -9.09 18.46
CA ARG A 10 -0.31 -10.28 17.61
C ARG A 10 -0.31 -9.87 16.14
N ILE A 11 0.65 -10.40 15.37
CA ILE A 11 0.76 -10.21 13.93
C ILE A 11 0.51 -11.53 13.22
N GLU A 12 -0.58 -11.59 12.47
CA GLU A 12 -0.81 -12.62 11.47
C GLU A 12 -0.06 -12.27 10.19
N ARG A 13 0.69 -13.21 9.62
CA ARG A 13 1.45 -13.01 8.37
C ARG A 13 0.94 -13.99 7.33
N SER A 14 0.61 -13.46 6.16
CA SER A 14 0.31 -14.25 4.97
C SER A 14 1.48 -14.17 4.01
N PHE A 15 1.85 -15.31 3.43
CA PHE A 15 2.93 -15.46 2.46
C PHE A 15 2.41 -16.01 1.13
N ASP A 16 1.16 -15.72 0.82
CA ASP A 16 0.42 -16.12 -0.38
C ASP A 16 0.78 -15.28 -1.63
N LEU A 17 1.79 -14.42 -1.53
CA LEU A 17 2.37 -13.65 -2.64
C LEU A 17 3.81 -14.14 -2.92
N PRO A 18 3.99 -15.21 -3.72
CA PRO A 18 5.31 -15.77 -4.03
C PRO A 18 6.13 -14.92 -5.00
N GLU A 19 5.50 -14.03 -5.77
CA GLU A 19 6.20 -13.12 -6.68
C GLU A 19 6.62 -11.82 -5.98
N SER A 20 7.48 -11.06 -6.66
CA SER A 20 7.90 -9.74 -6.19
C SER A 20 6.76 -8.72 -6.25
N LEU A 21 6.83 -7.76 -5.34
CA LEU A 21 6.10 -6.52 -5.38
C LEU A 21 6.99 -5.44 -5.99
N TYR A 22 6.37 -4.47 -6.64
CA TYR A 22 7.04 -3.34 -7.25
C TYR A 22 6.37 -2.06 -6.79
N SER A 23 7.12 -0.96 -6.67
CA SER A 23 6.56 0.35 -6.38
C SER A 23 7.20 1.46 -7.18
N VAL A 24 6.43 2.53 -7.36
CA VAL A 24 6.88 3.83 -7.85
C VAL A 24 6.45 4.90 -6.85
N SER A 25 7.32 5.87 -6.60
CA SER A 25 7.08 6.98 -5.67
C SER A 25 7.25 8.31 -6.38
N PHE A 26 6.32 9.22 -6.13
CA PHE A 26 6.29 10.60 -6.60
C PHE A 26 6.56 11.60 -5.46
N GLY A 27 6.90 11.09 -4.27
CA GLY A 27 7.17 11.89 -3.06
C GLY A 27 6.07 11.76 -2.00
N PRO A 28 6.14 12.59 -0.94
CA PRO A 28 5.12 12.61 0.10
C PRO A 28 3.86 13.33 -0.39
N ILE A 29 2.69 12.89 0.06
CA ILE A 29 1.52 13.79 0.06
C ILE A 29 1.69 14.82 1.18
N HIS A 30 1.02 15.97 1.07
CA HIS A 30 1.03 16.97 2.14
C HIS A 30 0.15 16.51 3.33
N THR A 31 0.70 15.60 4.14
CA THR A 31 0.03 14.97 5.27
C THR A 31 -0.51 15.96 6.32
N PRO A 32 0.06 17.17 6.56
CA PRO A 32 -0.55 18.13 7.47
C PRO A 32 -1.95 18.57 7.05
N THR A 33 -2.24 18.66 5.75
CA THR A 33 -3.58 19.03 5.27
C THR A 33 -4.58 17.90 5.52
N VAL A 34 -4.12 16.65 5.42
CA VAL A 34 -4.93 15.46 5.70
C VAL A 34 -5.25 15.37 7.18
N LEU A 35 -4.24 15.42 8.03
CA LEU A 35 -4.41 15.27 9.49
C LEU A 35 -5.04 16.49 10.15
N GLY A 36 -4.86 17.68 9.56
CA GLY A 36 -5.43 18.94 10.05
C GLY A 36 -6.88 19.19 9.65
N SER A 37 -7.45 18.38 8.75
CA SER A 37 -8.82 18.52 8.28
C SER A 37 -9.75 17.51 8.94
N VAL A 38 -10.66 18.00 9.79
CA VAL A 38 -11.70 17.17 10.44
C VAL A 38 -12.52 16.42 9.39
N SER A 39 -12.97 17.11 8.34
CA SER A 39 -13.78 16.50 7.28
C SER A 39 -13.02 15.43 6.51
N GLN A 40 -11.72 15.63 6.26
CA GLN A 40 -10.91 14.62 5.57
C GLN A 40 -10.66 13.39 6.46
N MET A 41 -10.44 13.61 7.76
CA MET A 41 -10.32 12.52 8.73
C MET A 41 -11.63 11.74 8.91
N GLU A 42 -12.79 12.39 8.86
CA GLU A 42 -14.10 11.73 8.84
C GLU A 42 -14.26 10.85 7.59
N GLN A 43 -13.87 11.34 6.41
CA GLN A 43 -13.88 10.55 5.18
C GLN A 43 -12.97 9.33 5.30
N VAL A 44 -11.73 9.51 5.76
CA VAL A 44 -10.79 8.39 6.03
C VAL A 44 -11.40 7.37 6.99
N SER A 45 -12.01 7.82 8.08
CA SER A 45 -12.66 6.94 9.04
C SER A 45 -13.85 6.19 8.43
N SER A 46 -14.68 6.85 7.62
CA SER A 46 -15.82 6.22 6.96
C SER A 46 -15.42 5.24 5.85
N ALA A 47 -14.25 5.45 5.24
CA ALA A 47 -13.72 4.58 4.22
C ALA A 47 -13.10 3.30 4.80
N PHE A 48 -12.80 3.28 6.11
CA PHE A 48 -12.12 2.17 6.74
C PHE A 48 -12.88 0.86 6.54
N PRO A 49 -12.22 -0.22 6.10
CA PRO A 49 -12.90 -1.48 5.81
C PRO A 49 -13.56 -2.06 7.06
N SER A 50 -14.80 -2.54 6.93
CA SER A 50 -15.54 -3.20 8.02
C SER A 50 -15.05 -4.61 8.35
N ARG A 51 -14.16 -5.16 7.51
CA ARG A 51 -13.60 -6.51 7.65
C ARG A 51 -12.13 -6.53 7.27
N SER A 52 -11.45 -7.55 7.78
CA SER A 52 -10.10 -7.89 7.30
C SER A 52 -10.17 -8.54 5.91
N PRO A 53 -9.11 -8.41 5.10
CA PRO A 53 -8.99 -9.15 3.85
C PRO A 53 -8.91 -10.66 4.12
N SER A 54 -9.49 -11.47 3.25
CA SER A 54 -9.41 -12.95 3.33
C SER A 54 -8.07 -13.50 2.83
N ASP A 55 -7.47 -12.81 1.87
CA ASP A 55 -6.26 -13.18 1.16
C ASP A 55 -5.60 -11.93 0.54
N ALA A 56 -4.47 -12.10 -0.13
CA ALA A 56 -3.75 -10.99 -0.73
C ALA A 56 -4.50 -10.29 -1.87
N TRP A 57 -5.31 -10.99 -2.68
CA TRP A 57 -6.07 -10.38 -3.78
C TRP A 57 -7.19 -9.49 -3.24
N ASP A 58 -7.86 -9.98 -2.22
CA ASP A 58 -8.87 -9.24 -1.48
C ASP A 58 -8.24 -8.04 -0.74
N PHE A 59 -7.00 -8.17 -0.24
CA PHE A 59 -6.24 -7.03 0.29
C PHE A 59 -6.03 -5.93 -0.75
N PHE A 60 -5.60 -6.25 -1.97
CA PHE A 60 -5.46 -5.23 -3.03
C PHE A 60 -6.79 -4.56 -3.35
N THR A 61 -7.86 -5.35 -3.42
CA THR A 61 -9.22 -4.84 -3.69
C THR A 61 -9.67 -3.85 -2.62
N ILE A 62 -9.57 -4.24 -1.35
CA ILE A 62 -9.96 -3.41 -0.22
C ILE A 62 -9.05 -2.18 -0.09
N SER A 63 -7.74 -2.33 -0.29
CA SER A 63 -6.77 -1.23 -0.22
C SER A 63 -7.06 -0.16 -1.28
N LYS A 64 -7.35 -0.58 -2.52
CA LYS A 64 -7.75 0.34 -3.60
C LYS A 64 -9.05 1.07 -3.27
N GLN A 65 -10.08 0.34 -2.83
CA GLN A 65 -11.36 0.94 -2.44
C GLN A 65 -11.21 1.93 -1.28
N PHE A 66 -10.36 1.62 -0.30
CA PHE A 66 -10.06 2.52 0.81
C PHE A 66 -9.40 3.81 0.32
N ALA A 67 -8.36 3.71 -0.52
CA ALA A 67 -7.67 4.88 -1.05
C ALA A 67 -8.59 5.79 -1.89
N GLU A 68 -9.50 5.20 -2.66
CA GLU A 68 -10.50 5.93 -3.45
C GLU A 68 -11.54 6.62 -2.56
N ARG A 69 -12.19 5.86 -1.67
CA ARG A 69 -13.28 6.36 -0.80
C ARG A 69 -12.81 7.36 0.26
N SER A 70 -11.55 7.26 0.70
CA SER A 70 -10.96 8.19 1.66
C SER A 70 -10.61 9.55 1.07
N GLY A 71 -10.68 9.69 -0.27
CA GLY A 71 -10.28 10.93 -0.96
C GLY A 71 -8.76 11.17 -0.95
N LEU A 72 -7.96 10.20 -0.51
CA LEU A 72 -6.49 10.33 -0.46
C LEU A 72 -5.82 10.11 -1.81
N MET A 73 -6.50 9.44 -2.74
CA MET A 73 -5.93 9.09 -4.04
C MET A 73 -5.71 10.32 -4.93
N THR A 74 -4.44 10.66 -5.20
CA THR A 74 -4.06 11.72 -6.12
C THR A 74 -4.38 11.35 -7.57
N ASP A 75 -4.46 12.34 -8.46
CA ASP A 75 -4.69 12.07 -9.89
C ASP A 75 -3.52 11.31 -10.54
N THR A 76 -2.30 11.49 -10.04
CA THR A 76 -1.13 10.71 -10.46
C THR A 76 -1.33 9.24 -10.10
N VAL A 77 -1.69 8.94 -8.84
CA VAL A 77 -1.97 7.57 -8.39
C VAL A 77 -3.12 6.94 -9.17
N LYS A 78 -4.23 7.67 -9.40
CA LYS A 78 -5.37 7.19 -10.21
C LYS A 78 -4.93 6.75 -11.61
N LYS A 79 -4.09 7.54 -12.28
CA LYS A 79 -3.58 7.22 -13.62
C LYS A 79 -2.77 5.93 -13.63
N VAL A 80 -1.88 5.76 -12.64
CA VAL A 80 -1.03 4.56 -12.53
C VAL A 80 -1.89 3.33 -12.24
N ILE A 81 -2.81 3.41 -11.28
CA ILE A 81 -3.73 2.31 -10.94
C ILE A 81 -4.59 1.92 -12.14
N HIS A 82 -5.09 2.88 -12.92
CA HIS A 82 -5.85 2.61 -14.14
C HIS A 82 -5.03 1.83 -15.18
N CYS A 83 -3.73 2.13 -15.31
CA CYS A 83 -2.83 1.36 -16.18
C CYS A 83 -2.62 -0.07 -15.67
N CYS A 84 -2.50 -0.26 -14.35
CA CYS A 84 -2.44 -1.60 -13.76
C CYS A 84 -3.74 -2.38 -13.96
N ASP A 85 -4.90 -1.73 -13.77
CA ASP A 85 -6.22 -2.35 -13.92
C ASP A 85 -6.46 -2.86 -15.36
N LYS A 86 -6.01 -2.11 -16.38
CA LYS A 86 -6.07 -2.55 -17.79
C LYS A 86 -5.30 -3.84 -18.07
N GLU A 87 -4.24 -4.08 -17.32
CA GLU A 87 -3.37 -5.26 -17.46
C GLU A 87 -3.73 -6.36 -16.44
N ASN A 88 -4.81 -6.18 -15.66
CA ASN A 88 -5.23 -7.05 -14.56
C ASN A 88 -4.14 -7.24 -13.49
N ILE A 89 -3.40 -6.17 -13.19
CA ILE A 89 -2.32 -6.17 -12.20
C ILE A 89 -2.86 -5.65 -10.86
N PRO A 90 -2.79 -6.42 -9.76
CA PRO A 90 -3.15 -5.93 -8.44
C PRO A 90 -2.28 -4.76 -8.05
N SER A 91 -2.90 -3.68 -7.61
CA SER A 91 -2.20 -2.48 -7.21
C SER A 91 -2.95 -1.71 -6.14
N GLY A 92 -2.23 -0.88 -5.39
CA GLY A 92 -2.77 -0.02 -4.35
C GLY A 92 -1.92 1.23 -4.17
N MET A 93 -2.50 2.23 -3.52
CA MET A 93 -1.78 3.45 -3.15
C MET A 93 -0.89 3.18 -1.93
N THR A 94 0.34 3.70 -1.94
CA THR A 94 1.17 3.75 -0.74
C THR A 94 0.55 4.72 0.26
N MET A 95 0.13 4.24 1.42
CA MET A 95 -0.59 5.07 2.37
C MET A 95 0.28 6.23 2.89
N LEU A 96 -0.27 7.45 2.81
CA LEU A 96 0.41 8.71 3.14
C LEU A 96 1.64 9.04 2.26
N GLY A 97 1.77 8.39 1.09
CA GLY A 97 2.73 8.75 0.04
C GLY A 97 2.03 8.94 -1.30
N ASP A 98 2.59 9.78 -2.17
CA ASP A 98 2.13 9.87 -3.56
C ASP A 98 2.82 8.75 -4.33
N GLY A 99 2.26 7.55 -4.30
CA GLY A 99 2.92 6.38 -4.88
C GLY A 99 2.01 5.17 -5.01
N VAL A 100 2.42 4.21 -5.82
CA VAL A 100 1.69 2.97 -6.08
C VAL A 100 2.61 1.78 -5.81
N PHE A 101 2.04 0.74 -5.19
CA PHE A 101 2.63 -0.59 -5.17
C PHE A 101 1.77 -1.54 -5.99
N ALA A 102 2.40 -2.51 -6.65
CA ALA A 102 1.74 -3.48 -7.52
C ALA A 102 2.41 -4.85 -7.46
N TYR A 103 1.64 -5.91 -7.70
CA TYR A 103 2.09 -7.30 -7.58
C TYR A 103 2.28 -8.01 -8.91
N GLY A 104 3.33 -8.84 -8.98
CA GLY A 104 3.58 -9.75 -10.07
C GLY A 104 4.52 -9.18 -11.13
N ARG A 105 5.17 -10.07 -11.90
CA ARG A 105 6.25 -9.69 -12.85
C ARG A 105 5.86 -8.59 -13.86
N LYS A 106 4.60 -8.56 -14.30
CA LYS A 106 4.10 -7.54 -15.26
C LYS A 106 4.06 -6.13 -14.66
N ALA A 107 3.98 -6.00 -13.33
CA ALA A 107 3.91 -4.70 -12.67
C ALA A 107 5.14 -3.84 -12.94
N ARG A 108 6.35 -4.42 -13.00
CA ARG A 108 7.59 -3.68 -13.26
C ARG A 108 7.51 -2.89 -14.57
N GLU A 109 7.05 -3.53 -15.64
CA GLU A 109 6.97 -2.89 -16.95
C GLU A 109 5.97 -1.75 -16.95
N VAL A 110 4.77 -1.95 -16.36
CA VAL A 110 3.75 -0.91 -16.28
C VAL A 110 4.23 0.28 -15.44
N LEU A 111 4.82 0.04 -14.27
CA LEU A 111 5.29 1.09 -13.37
C LEU A 111 6.49 1.87 -13.94
N SER A 112 7.36 1.22 -14.72
CA SER A 112 8.54 1.87 -15.32
C SER A 112 8.23 3.03 -16.26
N ARG A 113 6.97 3.12 -16.74
CA ARG A 113 6.48 4.24 -17.56
C ARG A 113 6.26 5.52 -16.75
N PHE A 114 6.28 5.43 -15.41
CA PHE A 114 5.96 6.54 -14.51
C PHE A 114 7.14 6.99 -13.64
N GLY A 115 8.20 6.20 -13.49
CA GLY A 115 9.37 6.59 -12.71
C GLY A 115 10.30 5.42 -12.36
N GLU A 116 11.18 5.66 -11.39
CA GLU A 116 12.04 4.62 -10.82
C GLU A 116 11.20 3.55 -10.13
N VAL A 117 11.47 2.28 -10.45
CA VAL A 117 10.75 1.14 -9.91
C VAL A 117 11.61 0.41 -8.88
N TYR A 118 11.10 0.33 -7.65
CA TYR A 118 11.71 -0.45 -6.59
C TYR A 118 11.07 -1.83 -6.52
N GLU A 119 11.89 -2.87 -6.49
CA GLU A 119 11.43 -4.26 -6.30
C GLU A 119 11.62 -4.66 -4.84
N PHE A 120 10.64 -5.33 -4.26
CA PHE A 120 10.70 -5.82 -2.88
C PHE A 120 9.84 -7.07 -2.68
N ARG A 121 10.02 -7.71 -1.51
CA ARG A 121 9.27 -8.88 -1.07
C ARG A 121 8.74 -8.67 0.34
N ILE A 122 7.74 -9.45 0.71
CA ILE A 122 7.21 -9.46 2.08
C ILE A 122 8.30 -9.98 3.03
N SER A 123 8.63 -9.18 4.05
CA SER A 123 9.57 -9.60 5.09
C SER A 123 8.96 -10.73 5.93
N PRO A 124 9.67 -11.87 6.13
CA PRO A 124 9.17 -12.96 6.97
C PRO A 124 9.19 -12.62 8.46
N SER A 125 9.97 -11.62 8.86
CA SER A 125 10.16 -11.24 10.26
C SER A 125 9.97 -9.74 10.49
N GLY A 126 9.72 -9.37 11.74
CA GLY A 126 9.75 -8.00 12.20
C GLY A 126 11.18 -7.44 12.33
N PRO A 127 11.31 -6.20 12.82
CA PRO A 127 12.62 -5.60 13.12
C PRO A 127 13.40 -6.44 14.14
N ARG A 128 14.73 -6.43 14.03
CA ARG A 128 15.65 -7.09 14.97
C ARG A 128 16.71 -6.09 15.44
N ILE A 129 17.07 -6.19 16.71
CA ILE A 129 18.23 -5.51 17.28
C ILE A 129 19.39 -6.50 17.17
N ILE A 130 20.50 -6.04 16.60
CA ILE A 130 21.75 -6.79 16.52
C ILE A 130 22.81 -6.01 17.29
N GLU A 131 23.63 -6.70 18.07
CA GLU A 131 24.82 -6.09 18.67
C GLU A 131 25.91 -6.02 17.61
N ASP A 132 26.55 -4.86 17.49
CA ASP A 132 27.73 -4.70 16.64
C ASP A 132 28.90 -5.38 17.35
N LEU A 133 29.23 -6.61 16.92
CA LEU A 133 30.42 -7.31 17.38
C LEU A 133 31.63 -6.66 16.67
N ALA A 134 32.23 -5.67 17.34
CA ALA A 134 33.53 -5.11 17.00
C ALA A 134 34.67 -6.09 17.30
#